data_AF-A0A5B2XP13-F1
#
_entry.id   AF-A0A5B2XP13-F1
#
_cell.length_a   1.000
_cell.length_b   1.000
_cell.length_c   1.000
_cell.angle_alpha   90.00
_cell.angle_beta   90.00
_cell.angle_gamma   90.00
#
_symmetry.space_group_name_H-M   'P 1'
#
loop_
_entity.id
_entity.type
_entity.pdbx_description
1 polymer ?
#
loop_
_entity_poly.entity_id
_entity_poly.type
_entity_poly.pdbx_seq_one_letter_code
_entity_poly.pdbx_strand_id
1 'polypeptide(L)'
;MGMENRPVVVSGRPPTGARARVIVDELVAVFAEAHRRADDPESRAWLAERVRIGADTRVSRYWRLLAVINDQPAKADPVPAALWFLGALDAASPTLPDPARPRIRLTPSCRPVLVCHQDFIGRG
;
A
#
# COMPACT_ATOMS: atom_id res chain seq x y z
N MET A 1 9.68 -3.74 25.20
CA MET A 1 8.57 -4.66 24.89
C MET A 1 8.52 -4.79 23.37
N GLY A 2 9.30 -5.71 22.79
CA GLY A 2 9.45 -5.82 21.33
C GLY A 2 8.23 -6.46 20.71
N MET A 3 7.53 -5.73 19.82
CA MET A 3 6.62 -6.37 18.87
C MET A 3 7.47 -7.13 17.86
N GLU A 4 7.73 -8.41 18.14
CA GLU A 4 8.31 -9.36 17.20
C GLU A 4 7.35 -9.47 16.01
N ASN A 5 7.59 -8.66 14.99
CA ASN A 5 6.82 -8.61 13.76
C ASN A 5 7.19 -9.86 12.94
N ARG A 6 6.59 -11.00 13.30
CA ARG A 6 6.88 -12.29 12.66
C ARG A 6 6.67 -12.13 11.15
N PRO A 7 7.72 -12.25 10.31
CA PRO A 7 7.56 -11.99 8.89
C PRO A 7 6.73 -13.13 8.29
N VAL A 8 5.44 -12.87 8.06
CA VAL A 8 4.65 -13.73 7.18
C VAL A 8 5.12 -13.41 5.77
N VAL A 9 6.22 -14.03 5.36
CA VAL A 9 6.65 -14.03 3.97
C VAL A 9 5.62 -14.87 3.21
N VAL A 10 4.73 -14.22 2.49
CA VAL A 10 3.84 -14.86 1.52
C VAL A 10 4.69 -15.19 0.29
N SER A 11 5.58 -16.17 0.39
CA SER A 11 6.23 -16.75 -0.78
C SER A 11 5.26 -17.70 -1.47
N GLY A 12 4.86 -17.37 -2.70
CA GLY A 12 4.18 -18.30 -3.61
C GLY A 12 2.65 -18.43 -3.49
N ARG A 13 1.96 -17.58 -2.72
CA ARG A 13 0.49 -17.62 -2.64
C ARG A 13 -0.12 -16.77 -3.76
N PRO A 14 -1.11 -17.26 -4.52
CA PRO A 14 -1.77 -16.43 -5.53
C PRO A 14 -2.51 -15.26 -4.86
N PRO A 15 -2.58 -14.08 -5.50
CA PRO A 15 -3.35 -12.94 -5.00
C PRO A 15 -4.87 -13.13 -5.13
N THR A 16 -5.30 -14.28 -5.67
CA THR A 16 -6.70 -14.64 -5.90
C THR A 16 -7.13 -15.80 -5.00
N GLY A 17 -8.45 -15.90 -4.74
CA GLY A 17 -9.06 -16.99 -3.99
C GLY A 17 -9.46 -16.62 -2.55
N ALA A 18 -10.19 -17.53 -1.90
CA ALA A 18 -10.81 -17.28 -0.59
C ALA A 18 -9.80 -16.91 0.50
N ARG A 19 -8.64 -17.57 0.52
CA ARG A 19 -7.57 -17.28 1.49
C ARG A 19 -6.95 -15.89 1.30
N ALA A 20 -6.78 -15.46 0.04
CA ALA A 20 -6.26 -14.13 -0.25
C ALA A 20 -7.25 -13.05 0.18
N ARG A 21 -8.56 -13.26 -0.03
CA ARG A 21 -9.61 -12.34 0.43
C ARG A 21 -9.60 -12.13 1.94
N VAL A 22 -9.51 -13.21 2.72
CA VAL A 22 -9.43 -13.11 4.20
C VAL A 22 -8.23 -12.25 4.64
N ILE A 23 -7.05 -12.49 4.05
CA ILE A 23 -5.85 -11.71 4.36
C ILE A 23 -6.04 -10.23 3.97
N VAL A 24 -6.65 -9.98 2.80
CA VAL A 24 -6.90 -8.61 2.33
C VAL A 24 -7.90 -7.89 3.23
N ASP A 25 -9.00 -8.53 3.62
CA ASP A 25 -10.01 -7.92 4.47
C ASP A 25 -9.45 -7.60 5.87
N GLU A 26 -8.62 -8.49 6.44
CA GLU A 26 -7.90 -8.22 7.70
C GLU A 26 -6.97 -7.00 7.56
N LEU A 27 -6.18 -6.94 6.49
CA LEU A 27 -5.26 -5.82 6.25
C LEU A 27 -6.01 -4.50 6.00
N VAL A 28 -7.07 -4.53 5.20
CA VAL A 28 -7.90 -3.36 4.92
C VAL A 28 -8.53 -2.83 6.21
N ALA A 29 -9.02 -3.70 7.09
CA ALA A 29 -9.56 -3.30 8.38
C ALA A 29 -8.52 -2.59 9.26
N VAL A 30 -7.30 -3.15 9.34
CA VAL A 30 -6.19 -2.52 10.09
C VAL A 30 -5.84 -1.14 9.50
N PHE A 31 -5.80 -1.02 8.17
CA PHE A 31 -5.53 0.27 7.51
C PHE A 31 -6.65 1.29 7.72
N ALA A 32 -7.90 0.84 7.66
CA ALA A 32 -9.09 1.67 7.89
C ALA A 32 -9.09 2.22 9.32
N GLU A 33 -8.80 1.38 10.32
CA GLU A 33 -8.66 1.79 11.72
C GLU A 33 -7.51 2.80 11.89
N ALA A 34 -6.31 2.46 11.40
CA ALA A 34 -5.12 3.31 11.54
C ALA A 34 -5.29 4.70 10.90
N HIS A 35 -6.04 4.78 9.80
CA HIS A 35 -6.27 6.05 9.08
C HIS A 35 -7.64 6.67 9.38
N ARG A 36 -8.41 6.09 10.32
CA ARG A 36 -9.76 6.53 10.71
C ARG A 36 -10.68 6.72 9.50
N ARG A 37 -10.68 5.75 8.58
CA ARG A 37 -11.55 5.70 7.39
C ARG A 37 -12.53 4.54 7.51
N ALA A 38 -13.66 4.62 6.81
CA ALA A 38 -14.54 3.48 6.66
C ALA A 38 -13.94 2.46 5.67
N ASP A 39 -14.33 1.18 5.78
CA ASP A 39 -14.02 0.18 4.75
C ASP A 39 -15.07 0.26 3.63
N ASP A 40 -14.92 1.26 2.77
CA ASP A 40 -15.75 1.49 1.58
C ASP A 40 -14.91 1.40 0.29
N PRO A 41 -15.54 1.34 -0.90
CA PRO A 41 -14.80 1.25 -2.16
C PRO A 41 -13.81 2.41 -2.40
N GLU A 42 -14.09 3.61 -1.91
CA GLU A 42 -13.21 4.77 -2.05
C GLU A 42 -11.96 4.61 -1.17
N SER A 43 -12.15 4.13 0.06
CA SER A 43 -11.08 3.76 0.99
C SER A 43 -10.18 2.67 0.44
N ARG A 44 -10.74 1.62 -0.17
CA ARG A 44 -9.95 0.56 -0.83
C ARG A 44 -9.17 1.07 -2.03
N ALA A 45 -9.74 1.96 -2.85
CA ALA A 45 -9.04 2.60 -3.96
C ALA A 45 -7.92 3.53 -3.49
N TRP A 46 -8.16 4.31 -2.43
CA TRP A 46 -7.16 5.16 -1.79
C TRP A 46 -6.02 4.33 -1.22
N LEU A 47 -6.32 3.20 -0.57
CA LEU A 47 -5.31 2.29 -0.04
C LEU A 47 -4.45 1.70 -1.16
N ALA A 48 -5.07 1.27 -2.27
CA ALA A 48 -4.35 0.77 -3.44
C ALA A 48 -3.36 1.82 -3.98
N GLU A 49 -3.75 3.09 -4.06
CA GLU A 49 -2.83 4.16 -4.48
C GLU A 49 -1.65 4.33 -3.51
N ARG A 50 -1.89 4.29 -2.21
CA ARG A 50 -0.81 4.35 -1.21
C ARG A 50 0.16 3.18 -1.30
N VAL A 51 -0.36 1.96 -1.49
CA VAL A 51 0.46 0.76 -1.66
C VAL A 51 1.26 0.84 -2.95
N ARG A 52 0.71 1.41 -4.03
CA ARG A 52 1.42 1.63 -5.31
C ARG A 52 2.64 2.54 -5.14
N ILE A 53 2.52 3.62 -4.36
CA ILE A 53 3.66 4.49 -4.02
C ILE A 53 4.71 3.70 -3.21
N GLY A 54 4.28 2.89 -2.24
CA GLY A 54 5.17 2.04 -1.44
C GLY A 54 5.85 0.92 -2.23
N ALA A 55 5.25 0.48 -3.35
CA ALA A 55 5.78 -0.53 -4.25
C ALA A 55 6.85 0.02 -5.24
N ASP A 56 7.14 1.33 -5.22
CA ASP A 56 8.20 1.88 -6.07
C ASP A 56 9.57 1.36 -5.62
N THR A 57 10.25 0.64 -6.52
CA THR A 57 11.60 0.11 -6.31
C THR A 57 12.62 1.19 -5.91
N ARG A 58 12.43 2.46 -6.30
CA ARG A 58 13.27 3.59 -5.89
C ARG A 58 13.16 3.84 -4.40
N VAL A 59 11.96 3.74 -3.84
CA VAL A 59 11.70 3.90 -2.40
C VAL A 59 12.37 2.77 -1.63
N SER A 60 12.26 1.52 -2.11
CA SER A 60 12.95 0.37 -1.48
C SER A 60 14.48 0.53 -1.48
N ARG A 61 15.07 0.99 -2.60
CA ARG A 61 16.52 1.28 -2.67
C ARG A 61 16.94 2.42 -1.76
N TYR A 62 16.14 3.48 -1.69
CA TYR A 62 16.37 4.61 -0.79
C TYR A 62 16.41 4.16 0.68
N TRP A 63 15.45 3.33 1.10
CA TRP A 63 15.43 2.80 2.47
C TRP A 63 16.61 1.87 2.76
N ARG A 64 17.04 1.06 1.78
CA ARG A 64 18.25 0.24 1.93
C ARG A 64 19.50 1.11 2.09
N LEU A 65 19.60 2.21 1.35
CA LEU A 65 20.69 3.18 1.51
C LEU A 65 20.67 3.82 2.90
N LEU A 66 19.50 4.25 3.38
CA LEU A 66 19.38 4.81 4.73
C LEU A 66 19.78 3.81 5.82
N ALA A 67 19.48 2.52 5.65
CA ALA A 67 19.91 1.49 6.60
C ALA A 67 21.44 1.40 6.67
N VAL A 68 22.13 1.42 5.51
CA VAL A 68 23.60 1.42 5.45
C VAL A 68 24.19 2.66 6.12
N ILE A 69 23.65 3.84 5.83
CA ILE A 69 24.13 5.11 6.43
C ILE A 69 23.98 5.10 7.96
N ASN A 70 22.91 4.50 8.47
CA ASN A 70 22.59 4.49 9.89
C ASN A 70 23.16 3.28 10.65
N ASP A 71 24.00 2.45 10.00
CA ASP A 71 24.51 1.19 10.56
C ASP A 71 23.41 0.27 11.11
N GLN A 72 22.28 0.22 10.38
CA GLN A 72 21.13 -0.61 10.69
C GLN A 72 21.02 -1.76 9.69
N PRO A 73 20.51 -2.94 10.11
CA PRO A 73 20.25 -4.03 9.19
C PRO A 73 19.21 -3.63 8.14
N ALA A 74 19.46 -3.98 6.88
CA ALA A 74 18.51 -3.74 5.81
C ALA A 74 17.24 -4.57 6.04
N LYS A 75 16.08 -3.90 6.03
CA LYS A 75 14.79 -4.59 6.08
C LYS A 75 14.54 -5.39 4.81
N ALA A 76 13.70 -6.43 4.93
CA ALA A 76 13.24 -7.20 3.77
C ALA A 76 12.58 -6.27 2.74
N ASP A 77 12.76 -6.58 1.46
CA ASP A 77 12.20 -5.78 0.37
C ASP A 77 10.66 -5.85 0.42
N PRO A 78 9.95 -4.72 0.65
CA PRO A 78 8.50 -4.72 0.74
C PRO A 78 7.83 -4.85 -0.63
N VAL A 79 8.55 -4.60 -1.74
CA VAL A 79 7.96 -4.49 -3.09
C VAL A 79 7.20 -5.76 -3.50
N PRO A 80 7.73 -7.00 -3.35
CA PRO A 80 6.99 -8.19 -3.73
C PRO A 80 5.68 -8.37 -2.95
N ALA A 81 5.69 -8.09 -1.65
CA ALA A 81 4.49 -8.16 -0.81
C ALA A 81 3.48 -7.07 -1.19
N ALA A 82 3.95 -5.86 -1.49
CA ALA A 82 3.10 -4.75 -1.93
C ALA A 82 2.42 -5.05 -3.28
N LEU A 83 3.16 -5.62 -4.24
CA LEU A 83 2.62 -6.03 -5.54
C LEU A 83 1.58 -7.16 -5.40
N TRP A 84 1.84 -8.12 -4.51
CA TRP A 84 0.86 -9.17 -4.20
C TRP A 84 -0.43 -8.57 -3.64
N PHE A 85 -0.30 -7.63 -2.69
CA PHE A 85 -1.45 -7.00 -2.05
C PHE A 85 -2.27 -6.15 -3.03
N LEU A 86 -1.61 -5.42 -3.95
CA LEU A 86 -2.29 -4.71 -5.05
C LEU A 86 -3.11 -5.67 -5.92
N GLY A 87 -2.50 -6.77 -6.36
CA GLY A 87 -3.23 -7.78 -7.15
C GLY A 87 -4.42 -8.37 -6.40
N ALA A 88 -4.32 -8.50 -5.08
CA ALA A 88 -5.39 -9.03 -4.25
C ALA A 88 -6.50 -8.00 -3.99
N LEU A 89 -6.17 -6.72 -3.82
CA LEU A 89 -7.13 -5.60 -3.77
C LEU A 89 -7.90 -5.48 -5.09
N ASP A 90 -7.21 -5.58 -6.22
CA ASP A 90 -7.82 -5.53 -7.55
C ASP A 90 -8.78 -6.72 -7.76
N ALA A 91 -8.41 -7.92 -7.28
CA ALA A 91 -9.26 -9.11 -7.36
C ALA A 91 -10.43 -9.16 -6.36
N ALA A 92 -10.33 -8.41 -5.25
CA ALA A 92 -11.34 -8.33 -4.22
C ALA A 92 -12.34 -7.18 -4.44
N SER A 93 -11.94 -6.15 -5.17
CA SER A 93 -12.82 -5.07 -5.58
C SER A 93 -13.83 -5.62 -6.59
N PRO A 94 -15.15 -5.60 -6.31
CA PRO A 94 -16.13 -5.94 -7.33
C PRO A 94 -15.93 -4.96 -8.48
N THR A 95 -15.67 -5.48 -9.68
CA THR A 95 -15.60 -4.66 -10.89
C THR A 95 -16.96 -3.98 -11.06
N LEU A 96 -17.07 -2.72 -10.65
CA LEU A 96 -18.14 -1.86 -11.13
C LEU A 96 -17.94 -1.75 -12.66
N PRO A 97 -18.97 -1.96 -13.49
CA PRO A 97 -18.86 -1.68 -14.91
C PRO A 97 -18.44 -0.21 -15.07
N ASP A 98 -17.32 0.02 -15.77
CA ASP A 98 -16.69 1.32 -16.00
C ASP A 98 -17.74 2.40 -16.36
N PRO A 99 -18.13 3.29 -15.42
CA PRO A 99 -18.88 4.46 -15.79
C PRO A 99 -17.86 5.49 -16.27
N ALA A 100 -17.45 5.34 -17.53
CA ALA A 100 -16.75 6.32 -18.32
C ALA A 100 -15.59 7.02 -17.61
N ARG A 101 -14.41 6.41 -17.61
CA ARG A 101 -13.14 7.12 -17.34
C ARG A 101 -13.08 8.43 -18.13
N PRO A 102 -13.25 9.63 -17.53
CA PRO A 102 -13.05 10.85 -18.27
C PRO A 102 -11.57 10.94 -18.59
N ARG A 103 -11.21 10.96 -19.88
CA ARG A 103 -9.87 11.29 -20.32
C ARG A 103 -9.53 12.67 -19.75
N ILE A 104 -8.72 12.71 -18.70
CA ILE A 104 -8.15 13.95 -18.18
C ILE A 104 -7.39 14.59 -19.35
N ARG A 105 -7.96 15.63 -19.97
CA ARG A 105 -7.17 16.57 -20.74
C ARG A 105 -6.42 17.41 -19.72
N LEU A 106 -5.14 17.13 -19.56
CA LEU A 106 -4.24 18.01 -18.83
C LEU A 106 -4.18 19.34 -19.60
N THR A 107 -4.94 20.34 -19.15
CA THR A 107 -4.66 21.74 -19.50
C THR A 107 -3.50 22.23 -18.61
N PRO A 108 -2.58 23.06 -19.12
CA PRO A 108 -1.26 23.27 -18.51
C PRO A 108 -1.25 24.25 -17.31
N SER A 109 -2.35 24.42 -16.56
CA SER A 109 -2.53 25.60 -15.70
C SER A 109 -2.72 25.37 -14.19
N CYS A 110 -2.61 24.16 -13.65
CA CYS A 110 -2.76 23.96 -12.20
C CYS A 110 -1.57 23.20 -11.60
N ARG A 111 -0.70 23.93 -10.91
CA ARG A 111 0.34 23.39 -10.01
C ARG A 111 -0.33 22.61 -8.87
N PRO A 112 0.07 21.36 -8.58
CA PRO A 112 -0.36 20.72 -7.35
C PRO A 112 0.46 21.28 -6.18
N VAL A 113 -0.24 21.81 -5.18
CA VAL A 113 0.30 22.08 -3.84
C VAL A 113 0.66 20.74 -3.22
N LEU A 114 1.93 20.59 -2.87
CA LEU A 114 2.47 19.43 -2.19
C LEU A 114 1.92 19.42 -0.75
N VAL A 115 0.93 18.59 -0.45
CA VAL A 115 0.56 18.28 0.94
C VAL A 115 1.48 17.14 1.40
N CYS A 116 2.51 17.50 2.16
CA CYS A 116 3.31 16.58 2.96
C CYS A 116 2.41 15.85 3.97
N HIS A 117 2.19 14.55 3.79
CA HIS A 117 1.58 13.69 4.81
C HIS A 117 2.68 12.81 5.42
N GLN A 118 3.45 13.41 6.34
CA GLN A 118 4.60 12.82 7.04
C GLN A 118 4.26 12.32 8.45
N ASP A 119 2.98 12.19 8.83
CA ASP A 119 2.58 11.74 10.18
C ASP A 119 2.58 10.21 10.39
N PHE A 120 3.38 9.45 9.62
CA PHE A 120 3.40 7.99 9.73
C PHE A 120 4.47 7.44 10.70
N ILE A 121 5.47 8.22 11.14
CA ILE A 121 6.53 7.68 12.01
C ILE A 121 6.74 8.57 13.24
N GLY A 122 6.16 8.16 14.37
CA GLY A 122 6.61 8.61 15.69
C GLY A 122 5.49 8.82 16.70
N ARG A 123 5.07 7.75 17.39
CA ARG A 123 4.70 7.71 18.82
C ARG A 123 4.26 6.31 19.22
N GLY A 124 4.89 5.77 20.27
CA GLY A 124 4.45 4.57 21.00
C GLY A 124 5.47 3.45 21.03
#